data_AF-A0A2V6C3D2-F1
#
_entry.id   AF-A0A2V6C3D2-F1
#
_cell.length_a   1.000
_cell.length_b   1.000
_cell.length_c   1.000
_cell.angle_alpha   90.00
_cell.angle_beta   90.00
_cell.angle_gamma   90.00
#
_symmetry.space_group_name_H-M   'P 1'
#
loop_
_entity.id
_entity.type
_entity.pdbx_description
1 polymer ?
#
loop_
_entity_poly.entity_id
_entity_poly.type
_entity_poly.pdbx_seq_one_letter_code
_entity_poly.pdbx_strand_id
1 'polypeptide(L)'
;TKIRHGEEFLDRGNKVRVQLQFRGREMAHQEFGMQLMAKVKNDLAGMSQVEMEPKLAGRNITMTLSPLPANRRKRRFAPLVEEVMSPNGKDAPVENQES
;
A
#
# COMPACT_ATOMS: atom_id res chain seq x y z
N THR A 1 -12.15 -5.60 8.89
CA THR A 1 -11.96 -5.30 7.45
C THR A 1 -10.65 -5.91 6.94
N LYS A 2 -10.60 -6.42 5.69
CA LYS A 2 -9.42 -7.13 5.14
C LYS A 2 -8.13 -6.29 5.12
N ILE A 3 -8.25 -4.98 4.90
CA ILE A 3 -7.11 -4.04 4.91
C ILE A 3 -6.45 -3.96 6.29
N ARG A 4 -7.24 -3.86 7.37
CA ARG A 4 -6.73 -3.82 8.75
C ARG A 4 -5.90 -5.05 9.10
N HIS A 5 -6.33 -6.24 8.68
CA HIS A 5 -5.54 -7.45 8.88
C HIS A 5 -4.23 -7.39 8.09
N GLY A 6 -4.26 -6.88 6.85
CA GLY A 6 -3.06 -6.64 6.05
C GLY A 6 -2.05 -5.73 6.77
N GLU A 7 -2.51 -4.64 7.39
CA GLU A 7 -1.65 -3.78 8.22
C GLU A 7 -1.06 -4.54 9.42
N GLU A 8 -1.86 -5.32 10.14
CA GLU A 8 -1.39 -6.12 11.28
C GLU A 8 -0.33 -7.17 10.85
N PHE A 9 -0.46 -7.78 9.67
CA PHE A 9 0.55 -8.70 9.13
C PHE A 9 1.86 -7.99 8.79
N LEU A 10 1.78 -6.82 8.12
CA LEU A 10 2.94 -6.00 7.76
C LEU A 10 3.66 -5.46 8.99
N ASP A 11 2.89 -5.10 10.02
CA ASP A 11 3.40 -4.64 11.31
C ASP A 11 4.19 -5.74 12.05
N ARG A 12 3.76 -7.00 11.93
CA ARG A 12 4.52 -8.16 12.40
C ARG A 12 5.74 -8.49 11.53
N GLY A 13 6.01 -7.73 10.47
CA GLY A 13 7.13 -7.97 9.56
C GLY A 13 6.89 -9.08 8.55
N ASN A 14 5.63 -9.49 8.33
CA ASN A 14 5.30 -10.50 7.33
C ASN A 14 5.02 -9.86 5.98
N LYS A 15 5.41 -10.56 4.90
CA LYS A 15 4.99 -10.21 3.54
C LYS A 15 3.53 -10.56 3.33
N VAL A 16 2.82 -9.72 2.57
CA VAL A 16 1.41 -9.92 2.24
C VAL A 16 1.27 -10.12 0.73
N ARG A 17 0.75 -11.27 0.31
CA ARG A 17 0.37 -11.53 -1.07
C ARG A 17 -1.13 -11.32 -1.23
N VAL A 18 -1.51 -10.34 -2.03
CA VAL A 18 -2.90 -10.05 -2.38
C VAL A 18 -3.21 -10.70 -3.71
N GLN A 19 -4.26 -11.52 -3.74
CA GLN A 19 -4.72 -12.18 -4.95
C GLN A 19 -6.22 -11.92 -5.15
N LEU A 20 -6.57 -11.45 -6.33
CA LEU A 20 -7.93 -11.33 -6.81
C LEU A 20 -8.14 -12.39 -7.88
N GLN A 21 -9.18 -13.20 -7.75
CA GLN A 21 -9.55 -14.20 -8.75
C GLN A 21 -10.86 -13.76 -9.40
N PHE A 22 -10.87 -13.67 -10.73
CA PHE A 22 -12.09 -13.43 -11.49
C PHE A 22 -12.87 -14.72 -11.66
N ARG A 23 -14.20 -14.65 -11.59
CA ARG A 23 -15.08 -15.80 -11.85
C ARG A 23 -16.05 -15.50 -13.00
N GLY A 24 -16.08 -16.40 -13.98
CA GLY A 24 -17.05 -16.37 -15.08
C GLY A 24 -17.05 -15.04 -15.85
N ARG A 25 -18.19 -14.34 -15.81
CA ARG A 25 -18.44 -13.08 -16.55
C ARG A 25 -17.62 -11.89 -16.05
N GLU A 26 -17.01 -11.99 -14.86
CA GLU A 26 -16.19 -10.92 -14.29
C GLU A 26 -14.85 -10.73 -15.01
N MET A 27 -14.45 -11.68 -15.87
CA MET A 27 -13.24 -11.52 -16.71
C MET A 27 -13.36 -10.37 -17.72
N ALA A 28 -14.56 -9.87 -18.01
CA ALA A 28 -14.76 -8.67 -18.81
C ALA A 28 -14.41 -7.37 -18.04
N HIS A 29 -14.32 -7.43 -16.72
CA HIS A 29 -14.12 -6.30 -15.83
C HIS A 29 -12.73 -6.32 -15.17
N GLN A 30 -11.69 -6.62 -15.94
CA GLN A 30 -10.31 -6.63 -15.46
C GLN A 30 -9.86 -5.27 -14.94
N GLU A 31 -10.33 -4.18 -15.56
CA GLU A 31 -10.04 -2.80 -15.15
C GLU A 31 -10.48 -2.52 -13.71
N PHE A 32 -11.66 -3.01 -13.31
CA PHE A 32 -12.14 -2.88 -11.92
C PHE A 32 -11.24 -3.63 -10.94
N GLY A 33 -10.73 -4.80 -11.33
CA GLY A 33 -9.79 -5.54 -10.51
C GLY A 33 -8.46 -4.82 -10.33
N MET A 34 -7.96 -4.17 -11.39
CA MET A 34 -6.75 -3.35 -11.35
C MET A 34 -6.95 -2.09 -10.47
N GLN A 35 -8.09 -1.42 -10.58
CA GLN A 35 -8.44 -0.29 -9.73
C GLN A 35 -8.54 -0.70 -8.25
N LEU A 36 -9.12 -1.86 -7.97
CA LEU A 36 -9.19 -2.39 -6.60
C LEU A 36 -7.79 -2.67 -6.05
N MET A 37 -6.90 -3.27 -6.84
CA MET A 37 -5.50 -3.48 -6.44
C MET A 37 -4.77 -2.15 -6.19
N ALA A 38 -5.00 -1.14 -7.03
CA ALA A 38 -4.43 0.20 -6.84
C ALA A 38 -4.93 0.83 -5.53
N LYS A 39 -6.21 0.66 -5.19
CA LYS A 39 -6.76 1.12 -3.90
C LYS A 39 -6.09 0.42 -2.72
N VAL A 40 -5.94 -0.91 -2.78
CA VAL A 40 -5.24 -1.68 -1.72
C VAL A 40 -3.78 -1.24 -1.58
N LYS A 41 -3.09 -1.01 -2.71
CA LYS A 41 -1.72 -0.48 -2.73
C LYS A 41 -1.64 0.87 -2.01
N ASN A 42 -2.53 1.81 -2.35
CA ASN A 42 -2.57 3.13 -1.74
C ASN A 42 -2.89 3.08 -0.24
N ASP A 43 -3.84 2.23 0.14
CA ASP A 43 -4.25 2.07 1.54
C ASP A 43 -3.09 1.52 2.41
N LEU A 44 -2.23 0.66 1.84
CA LEU A 44 -1.10 0.02 2.53
C LEU A 44 0.27 0.68 2.26
N ALA A 45 0.33 1.75 1.46
CA ALA A 45 1.57 2.39 1.04
C ALA A 45 2.39 2.97 2.23
N GLY A 46 1.71 3.36 3.32
CA GLY A 46 2.36 3.85 4.55
C GLY A 46 3.06 2.75 5.37
N MET A 47 2.73 1.48 5.12
CA MET A 47 3.26 0.33 5.87
C MET A 47 4.06 -0.66 5.04
N SER A 48 3.83 -0.65 3.73
CA SER A 48 4.41 -1.61 2.81
C SER A 48 5.01 -0.94 1.59
N GLN A 49 6.02 -1.60 1.05
CA GLN A 49 6.57 -1.35 -0.26
C GLN A 49 6.05 -2.41 -1.23
N VAL A 50 5.73 -1.98 -2.45
CA VAL A 50 5.35 -2.91 -3.53
C VAL A 50 6.60 -3.64 -4.00
N GLU A 51 6.65 -4.96 -3.75
CA GLU A 51 7.72 -5.83 -4.25
C GLU A 51 7.35 -6.36 -5.64
N MET A 52 6.07 -6.71 -5.84
CA MET A 52 5.55 -7.09 -7.14
C MET A 52 4.29 -6.29 -7.45
N GLU A 53 4.33 -5.55 -8.54
CA GLU A 53 3.18 -4.81 -9.06
C GLU A 53 2.01 -5.75 -9.39
N PRO A 54 0.76 -5.25 -9.34
CA PRO A 54 -0.40 -6.05 -9.71
C PRO A 54 -0.29 -6.50 -11.17
N LYS A 55 -0.12 -7.80 -11.36
CA LYS A 55 -0.03 -8.43 -12.68
C LYS A 55 -1.13 -9.46 -12.85
N LEU A 56 -1.67 -9.51 -14.07
CA LEU A 56 -2.65 -10.50 -14.45
C LEU A 56 -1.93 -11.80 -14.85
N ALA A 57 -2.22 -12.86 -14.10
CA ALA A 57 -1.72 -14.22 -14.33
C ALA A 57 -2.92 -15.14 -14.56
N GLY A 58 -3.26 -15.37 -15.82
CA GLY A 58 -4.45 -16.12 -16.21
C GLY A 58 -5.73 -15.44 -15.74
N ARG A 59 -6.47 -16.09 -14.84
CA ARG A 59 -7.72 -15.57 -14.25
C ARG A 59 -7.53 -14.81 -12.93
N ASN A 60 -6.29 -14.60 -12.51
CA ASN A 60 -5.99 -13.97 -11.23
C ASN A 60 -5.16 -12.70 -11.43
N ILE A 61 -5.40 -11.66 -10.64
CA ILE A 61 -4.45 -10.57 -10.45
C ILE A 61 -3.74 -10.81 -9.13
N THR A 62 -2.41 -10.75 -9.14
CA THR A 62 -1.61 -10.94 -7.93
C THR A 62 -0.69 -9.74 -7.72
N MET A 63 -0.58 -9.29 -6.48
CA MET A 63 0.32 -8.24 -6.02
C MET A 63 1.00 -8.71 -4.74
N THR A 64 2.29 -8.41 -4.58
CA THR A 64 3.05 -8.74 -3.36
C THR A 64 3.56 -7.47 -2.71
N LEU A 65 3.24 -7.34 -1.44
CA LEU A 65 3.63 -6.24 -0.57
C LEU A 65 4.62 -6.74 0.47
N SER A 66 5.75 -6.05 0.57
CA SER A 66 6.75 -6.28 1.61
C SER A 66 6.61 -5.20 2.69
N PRO A 67 6.81 -5.55 3.97
CA PRO A 67 6.73 -4.57 5.06
C PRO A 67 7.89 -3.58 4.98
N LEU A 68 7.62 -2.31 5.28
CA LEU A 68 8.67 -1.31 5.46
C LEU A 68 9.52 -1.64 6.71
N PRO A 69 10.74 -1.12 6.83
CA PRO A 69 11.49 -1.17 8.08
C PRO A 69 10.70 -0.48 9.20
N ALA A 70 10.82 -0.98 10.43
CA ALA A 70 10.02 -0.51 11.58
C ALA A 70 10.03 1.02 11.77
N ASN A 71 11.16 1.67 11.47
CA ASN A 71 11.34 3.12 11.58
C ASN A 71 10.55 3.96 10.56
N ARG A 72 9.99 3.35 9.50
CA ARG A 72 9.24 4.06 8.44
C ARG A 72 7.78 3.64 8.34
N ARG A 73 7.29 2.83 9.28
CA ARG A 73 5.93 2.30 9.28
C ARG A 73 4.95 3.34 9.83
N LYS A 74 4.00 3.80 9.01
CA LYS A 74 2.89 4.67 9.43
C LYS A 74 1.55 3.93 9.34
N ARG A 75 0.94 3.62 10.49
CA ARG A 75 -0.41 3.02 10.56
C ARG A 75 -1.43 4.02 10.04
N ARG A 76 -2.29 3.60 9.11
CA ARG A 76 -3.43 4.41 8.69
C ARG A 76 -4.60 4.26 9.65
N PHE A 77 -4.83 3.06 10.18
CA PHE A 77 -5.93 2.76 11.11
C PHE A 77 -5.50 2.71 12.58
N ALA A 78 -4.54 3.52 12.98
CA ALA A 78 -4.31 3.74 14.41
C ALA A 78 -5.62 4.24 15.06
N PRO A 79 -5.95 3.81 16.29
CA PRO A 79 -6.99 4.51 17.05
C PRO A 79 -6.60 6.00 17.12
N LEU A 80 -7.58 6.90 16.96
CA LEU A 80 -7.43 8.36 16.90
C LEU A 80 -6.89 8.95 18.22
N VAL A 81 -5.64 8.66 18.55
CA VAL A 81 -4.87 9.27 19.64
C VAL A 81 -3.46 9.47 19.13
N GLU A 82 -3.26 10.48 18.29
CA GLU A 82 -2.04 11.32 18.15
C GLU A 82 -2.12 12.15 16.86
N GLU A 83 -2.96 13.19 16.89
CA GLU A 83 -2.75 14.39 16.07
C GLU A 83 -1.85 15.42 16.80
N VAL A 84 -1.05 14.98 17.77
CA VAL A 84 -0.10 15.87 18.44
C VAL A 84 1.33 15.54 18.01
N MET A 85 1.88 16.46 17.23
CA MET A 85 3.31 16.69 16.97
C MET A 85 3.96 15.86 15.86
N SER A 86 4.02 16.45 14.67
CA SER A 86 5.19 16.32 13.80
C SER A 86 5.65 17.71 13.36
N PRO A 87 6.66 18.31 14.03
CA PRO A 87 7.53 19.28 13.39
C PRO A 87 8.78 18.55 12.83
N ASN A 88 9.20 18.99 11.64
CA ASN A 88 10.32 18.54 10.80
C ASN A 88 10.11 17.25 9.99
N GLY A 89 10.22 17.26 8.65
CA GLY A 89 10.90 18.21 7.77
C GLY A 89 11.95 17.44 6.95
N LYS A 90 11.70 17.25 5.65
CA LYS A 90 12.70 17.00 4.60
C LYS A 90 12.04 16.92 3.23
N ASP A 91 11.54 18.07 2.78
CA ASP A 91 11.56 18.42 1.38
C ASP A 91 12.71 19.42 1.22
N ALA A 92 13.75 19.03 0.48
CA ALA A 92 14.64 19.98 -0.18
C ALA A 92 14.36 19.82 -1.68
N PRO A 93 14.29 20.95 -2.40
CA PRO A 93 15.31 21.16 -3.40
C PRO A 93 15.92 22.55 -3.35
N VAL A 94 17.17 22.58 -3.80
CA VAL A 94 18.04 23.73 -4.04
C VAL A 94 17.45 24.61 -5.14
N GLU A 95 17.65 25.94 -5.04
CA GLU A 95 18.15 26.82 -6.11
C GLU A 95 17.40 28.16 -6.33
N ASN A 96 18.18 29.25 -6.17
CA ASN A 96 18.26 30.52 -6.94
C ASN A 96 17.72 31.87 -6.41
N GLN A 97 18.62 32.86 -6.63
CA GLN A 97 18.52 34.34 -6.63
C GLN A 97 18.62 35.00 -5.22
N GLU A 98 19.49 35.97 -4.92
CA GLU A 98 20.09 37.04 -5.75
C GLU A 98 21.27 37.72 -5.00
N SER A 99 22.13 38.41 -5.77
CA SER A 99 23.25 39.33 -5.41
C SER A 99 24.65 38.76 -5.16
#